data_AF-A0A2V7NYJ6-F1
#
_entry.id   AF-A0A2V7NYJ6-F1
#
_cell.length_a   1.000
_cell.length_b   1.000
_cell.length_c   1.000
_cell.angle_alpha   90.00
_cell.angle_beta   90.00
_cell.angle_gamma   90.00
#
_symmetry.space_group_name_H-M   'P 1'
#
loop_
_entity.id
_entity.type
_entity.pdbx_description
1 polymer ?
#
loop_
_entity_poly.entity_id
_entity_poly.type
_entity_poly.pdbx_seq_one_letter_code
_entity_poly.pdbx_strand_id
1 'polypeptide(L)'
;VPNLALLAKRPEQFRLAVSLHAPTPEVRLALMPIEKKYALSEVLTALGQFRRRVTFEYVLIGGRNDMPELADRLADLAAPLGALVNLLPLHPGGAPDLARSSRAASAEFARRLKARGVTAVLRRSRGLDIAAACGQLRVELEPRRKVPAQEHARVE
;
A
#
# COMPACT_ATOMS: atom_id res chain seq x y z
N VAL A 1 -6.13 14.41 5.03
CA VAL A 1 -6.50 13.76 3.74
C VAL A 1 -8.02 13.71 3.55
N PRO A 2 -8.61 14.52 2.64
CA PRO A 2 -10.05 14.79 2.60
C PRO A 2 -10.93 13.55 2.43
N ASN A 3 -10.66 12.70 1.43
CA ASN A 3 -11.52 11.54 1.15
C ASN A 3 -11.40 10.45 2.22
N LEU A 4 -10.24 10.30 2.87
CA LEU A 4 -10.09 9.41 4.02
C LEU A 4 -10.95 9.88 5.20
N ALA A 5 -10.97 11.19 5.47
CA ALA A 5 -11.80 11.75 6.53
C ALA A 5 -13.31 11.59 6.24
N LEU A 6 -13.72 11.74 4.98
CA LEU A 6 -15.10 11.44 4.57
C LEU A 6 -15.44 9.95 4.75
N LEU A 7 -14.53 9.06 4.38
CA LEU A 7 -14.70 7.61 4.52
C LEU A 7 -14.80 7.19 5.99
N ALA A 8 -14.00 7.79 6.89
CA ALA A 8 -14.02 7.51 8.32
C ALA A 8 -15.37 7.84 8.98
N LYS A 9 -16.12 8.81 8.45
CA LYS A 9 -17.44 9.23 8.97
C LYS A 9 -18.59 8.34 8.52
N ARG A 10 -18.37 7.48 7.52
CA ARG A 10 -19.42 6.61 6.97
C ARG A 10 -19.90 5.58 8.00
N PRO A 11 -21.22 5.30 8.10
CA PRO A 11 -21.74 4.34 9.07
C PRO A 11 -21.29 2.89 8.80
N GLU A 12 -21.01 2.52 7.55
CA GLU A 12 -20.69 1.14 7.17
C GLU A 12 -19.35 0.63 7.73
N GLN A 13 -18.40 1.54 7.99
CA GLN A 13 -17.06 1.24 8.53
C GLN A 13 -16.40 0.04 7.81
N PHE A 14 -15.97 0.25 6.57
CA PHE A 14 -15.29 -0.79 5.79
C PHE A 14 -13.94 -1.20 6.39
N ARG A 15 -13.46 -2.41 6.04
CA ARG A 15 -12.08 -2.80 6.33
C ARG A 15 -11.16 -2.03 5.38
N LEU A 16 -10.41 -1.07 5.91
CA LEU A 16 -9.53 -0.23 5.13
C LEU A 16 -8.13 -0.85 5.04
N ALA A 17 -7.62 -0.98 3.81
CA ALA A 17 -6.22 -1.22 3.53
C ALA A 17 -5.61 0.03 2.89
N VAL A 18 -4.40 0.40 3.30
CA VAL A 18 -3.67 1.57 2.82
C VAL A 18 -2.31 1.14 2.30
N SER A 19 -2.03 1.48 1.05
CA SER A 19 -0.69 1.40 0.48
C SER A 19 0.23 2.38 1.21
N LEU A 20 1.05 1.87 2.14
CA LEU A 20 1.96 2.69 2.93
C LEU A 20 3.37 2.69 2.35
N HIS A 21 3.90 1.49 2.09
CA HIS A 21 5.18 1.16 1.43
C HIS A 21 6.47 1.81 2.00
N ALA A 22 6.38 2.74 2.94
CA ALA A 22 7.53 3.35 3.59
C ALA A 22 7.12 3.99 4.93
N PRO A 23 7.96 3.87 5.98
CA PRO A 23 7.65 4.39 7.31
C PRO A 23 8.28 5.76 7.59
N THR A 24 8.98 6.37 6.62
CA THR A 24 9.51 7.73 6.75
C THR A 24 9.13 8.57 5.53
N PRO A 25 8.95 9.90 5.68
CA PRO A 25 8.61 10.78 4.55
C PRO A 25 9.62 10.69 3.40
N GLU A 26 10.91 10.55 3.69
CA GLU A 26 11.99 10.55 2.69
C GLU A 26 11.90 9.30 1.81
N VAL A 27 11.80 8.13 2.43
CA VAL A 27 11.65 6.85 1.71
C VAL A 27 10.31 6.80 0.98
N ARG A 28 9.26 7.35 1.60
CA ARG A 28 7.92 7.39 1.01
C ARG A 28 7.85 8.31 -0.19
N LEU A 29 8.50 9.47 -0.15
CA LEU A 29 8.57 10.39 -1.29
C LEU A 29 9.29 9.76 -2.48
N ALA A 30 10.36 8.99 -2.22
CA ALA A 30 11.11 8.29 -3.26
C ALA A 30 10.27 7.19 -3.95
N LEU A 31 9.40 6.50 -3.21
CA LEU A 31 8.58 5.38 -3.74
C LEU A 31 7.18 5.81 -4.19
N MET A 32 6.60 6.81 -3.54
CA MET A 32 5.21 7.22 -3.66
C MET A 32 5.13 8.76 -3.74
N PRO A 33 5.16 9.35 -4.94
CA PRO A 33 5.11 10.82 -5.14
C PRO A 33 3.90 11.51 -4.50
N ILE A 34 2.87 10.76 -4.15
CA ILE A 34 1.70 11.24 -3.41
C ILE A 34 2.07 11.87 -2.05
N GLU A 35 3.24 11.53 -1.49
CA GLU A 35 3.79 12.18 -0.28
C GLU A 35 3.86 13.71 -0.42
N LYS A 36 4.09 14.23 -1.63
CA LYS A 36 4.10 15.69 -1.91
C LYS A 36 2.76 16.36 -1.65
N LYS A 37 1.67 15.60 -1.80
CA LYS A 37 0.30 16.11 -1.68
C LYS A 37 -0.34 15.76 -0.35
N TYR A 38 -0.04 14.57 0.16
CA TYR A 38 -0.56 14.05 1.43
C TYR A 38 0.59 13.42 2.20
N ALA A 39 1.11 14.16 3.18
CA ALA A 39 2.25 13.73 3.95
C ALA A 39 1.89 12.52 4.82
N LEU A 40 2.89 11.69 5.13
CA LEU A 40 2.74 10.49 5.94
C LEU A 40 2.02 10.78 7.27
N SER A 41 2.40 11.86 7.95
CA SER A 41 1.79 12.28 9.22
C SER A 41 0.30 12.61 9.09
N GLU A 42 -0.11 13.24 7.99
CA GLU A 42 -1.51 13.56 7.71
C GLU A 42 -2.32 12.30 7.40
N VAL A 43 -1.70 11.34 6.70
CA VAL A 43 -2.30 10.03 6.41
C VAL A 43 -2.53 9.29 7.73
N LEU A 44 -1.51 9.18 8.59
CA LEU A 44 -1.62 8.49 9.88
C LEU A 44 -2.67 9.14 10.79
N THR A 45 -2.71 10.48 10.84
CA THR A 45 -3.73 11.23 11.59
C THR A 45 -5.13 10.88 11.10
N ALA A 46 -5.35 10.84 9.78
CA ALA A 46 -6.64 10.46 9.22
C ALA A 46 -7.00 8.99 9.52
N LEU A 47 -6.01 8.09 9.55
CA LEU A 47 -6.22 6.68 9.85
C LEU A 47 -6.62 6.42 11.30
N GLY A 48 -6.15 7.26 12.24
CA GLY A 48 -6.59 7.23 13.64
C GLY A 48 -8.09 7.52 13.84
N GLN A 49 -8.79 8.03 12.82
CA GLN A 49 -10.22 8.34 12.90
C GLN A 49 -11.12 7.12 12.61
N PHE A 50 -10.54 6.00 12.14
CA PHE A 50 -11.31 4.80 11.80
C PHE A 50 -11.58 3.97 13.05
N ARG A 51 -12.83 3.49 13.20
CA ARG A 51 -13.23 2.66 14.36
C ARG A 51 -12.82 1.20 14.20
N ARG A 52 -12.53 0.77 12.97
CA ARG A 52 -12.07 -0.58 12.66
C ARG A 52 -10.58 -0.57 12.39
N ARG A 53 -9.94 -1.68 12.74
CA ARG A 53 -8.52 -1.92 12.46
C ARG A 53 -8.20 -1.67 10.98
N VAL A 54 -7.22 -0.79 10.76
CA VAL A 54 -6.64 -0.51 9.44
C VAL A 54 -5.56 -1.53 9.10
N THR A 55 -5.35 -1.74 7.81
CA THR A 55 -4.28 -2.60 7.28
C THR A 55 -3.28 -1.76 6.50
N PHE A 56 -2.00 -1.91 6.79
CA PHE A 56 -0.92 -1.31 6.01
C PHE A 56 -0.44 -2.34 4.98
N GLU A 57 -0.57 -2.00 3.70
CA GLU A 57 0.04 -2.76 2.61
C GLU A 57 1.46 -2.22 2.39
N TYR A 58 2.44 -3.12 2.44
CA TYR A 58 3.86 -2.80 2.37
C TYR A 58 4.57 -3.73 1.40
N VAL A 59 4.85 -3.22 0.20
CA VAL A 59 5.63 -3.97 -0.80
C VAL A 59 7.10 -3.93 -0.39
N LEU A 60 7.73 -5.09 -0.22
CA LEU A 60 9.14 -5.23 0.11
C LEU A 60 9.99 -5.13 -1.16
N ILE A 61 10.78 -4.07 -1.23
CA ILE A 61 11.66 -3.70 -2.35
C ILE A 61 13.10 -3.72 -1.85
N GLY A 62 13.90 -4.59 -2.45
CA GLY A 62 15.28 -4.85 -2.10
C GLY A 62 16.14 -3.60 -2.12
N GLY A 63 16.78 -3.27 -1.00
CA GLY A 63 17.71 -2.15 -0.87
C GLY A 63 17.06 -0.77 -0.92
N ARG A 64 15.73 -0.70 -0.82
CA ARG A 64 14.96 0.56 -0.83
C ARG A 64 14.17 0.75 0.45
N ASN A 65 13.44 -0.27 0.87
CA ASN A 65 12.54 -0.18 2.02
C ASN A 65 12.53 -1.45 2.88
N ASP A 66 13.45 -2.39 2.67
CA ASP A 66 13.50 -3.66 3.38
C ASP A 66 14.61 -3.76 4.45
N MET A 67 15.24 -2.62 4.77
CA MET A 67 16.25 -2.55 5.81
C MET A 67 15.63 -2.77 7.20
N PRO A 68 16.33 -3.46 8.13
CA PRO A 68 15.81 -3.80 9.45
C PRO A 68 15.32 -2.59 10.26
N GLU A 69 15.98 -1.44 10.14
CA GLU A 69 15.67 -0.20 10.85
C GLU A 69 14.31 0.36 10.40
N LEU A 70 13.97 0.17 9.12
CA LEU A 70 12.66 0.56 8.58
C LEU A 70 11.54 -0.35 9.11
N ALA A 71 11.83 -1.60 9.46
CA ALA A 71 10.86 -2.45 10.14
C ALA A 71 10.50 -1.89 11.52
N ASP A 72 11.51 -1.43 12.27
CA ASP A 72 11.31 -0.84 13.59
C ASP A 72 10.53 0.48 13.51
N ARG A 73 10.88 1.34 12.54
CA ARG A 73 10.10 2.57 12.25
C ARG A 73 8.67 2.26 11.84
N LEU A 74 8.45 1.24 11.02
CA LEU A 74 7.10 0.82 10.63
C LEU A 74 6.30 0.34 11.84
N ALA A 75 6.96 -0.34 12.78
CA ALA A 75 6.31 -0.75 14.01
C ALA A 75 5.85 0.44 14.86
N ASP A 76 6.65 1.51 14.93
CA ASP A 76 6.31 2.76 15.64
C ASP A 76 5.05 3.42 15.07
N LEU A 77 4.82 3.29 13.76
CA LEU A 77 3.61 3.82 13.12
C LEU A 77 2.41 2.89 13.30
N ALA A 78 2.63 1.58 13.23
CA ALA A 78 1.56 0.58 13.22
C ALA A 78 0.99 0.31 14.62
N ALA A 79 1.84 0.29 15.65
CA ALA A 79 1.45 -0.09 17.01
C ALA A 79 0.39 0.85 17.62
N PRO A 80 0.52 2.20 17.56
CA PRO A 80 -0.49 3.11 18.12
C PRO A 80 -1.86 2.99 17.45
N LEU A 81 -1.89 2.54 16.18
CA LEU A 81 -3.12 2.35 15.41
C LEU A 81 -3.69 0.93 15.51
N GLY A 82 -3.01 0.03 16.23
CA GLY A 82 -3.33 -1.40 16.25
C GLY A 82 -3.37 -2.02 14.85
N ALA A 83 -2.59 -1.48 13.91
CA ALA A 83 -2.68 -1.80 12.50
C ALA A 83 -2.16 -3.22 12.20
N LEU A 84 -2.80 -3.88 11.23
CA LEU A 84 -2.27 -5.09 10.61
C LEU A 84 -1.27 -4.69 9.51
N VAL A 85 -0.08 -5.27 9.49
CA VAL A 85 0.87 -5.06 8.39
C VAL A 85 0.84 -6.25 7.43
N ASN A 86 0.42 -6.02 6.20
CA ASN A 86 0.55 -6.96 5.10
C ASN A 86 1.86 -6.69 4.36
N LEU A 87 2.83 -7.59 4.51
CA LEU A 87 4.06 -7.57 3.73
C LEU A 87 3.82 -8.31 2.41
N LEU A 88 3.94 -7.57 1.31
CA LEU A 88 3.79 -8.11 -0.04
C LEU A 88 5.16 -8.21 -0.70
N PRO A 89 5.50 -9.35 -1.29
CA PRO A 89 6.69 -9.41 -2.11
C PRO A 89 6.49 -8.63 -3.41
N LEU A 90 7.55 -7.98 -3.90
CA LEU A 90 7.53 -7.40 -5.24
C LEU A 90 7.30 -8.49 -6.31
N HIS A 91 6.41 -8.19 -7.26
CA HIS A 91 6.09 -9.07 -8.38
C HIS A 91 7.02 -8.77 -9.59
N PRO A 92 7.44 -9.80 -10.36
CA PRO A 92 8.17 -9.63 -11.61
C PRO A 92 7.36 -8.78 -12.61
N GLY A 93 7.97 -7.87 -13.35
CA GLY A 93 7.25 -6.98 -14.27
C GLY A 93 6.75 -5.66 -13.66
N GLY A 94 7.15 -5.36 -12.41
CA GLY A 94 7.10 -4.01 -11.85
C GLY A 94 8.01 -3.02 -12.60
N ALA A 95 8.29 -1.87 -11.99
CA ALA A 95 9.23 -0.90 -12.56
C ALA A 95 10.63 -1.55 -12.73
N PRO A 96 11.31 -1.31 -13.86
CA PRO A 96 12.52 -2.04 -14.25
C PRO A 96 13.72 -1.86 -13.29
N ASP A 97 13.68 -0.83 -12.45
CA ASP A 97 14.70 -0.46 -11.47
C ASP A 97 14.45 -1.03 -10.06
N LEU A 98 13.36 -1.78 -9.85
CA LEU A 98 12.97 -2.31 -8.54
C LEU A 98 13.26 -3.80 -8.44
N ALA A 99 13.97 -4.18 -7.38
CA ALA A 99 14.30 -5.57 -7.08
C ALA A 99 13.41 -6.12 -5.96
N ARG A 100 13.11 -7.40 -6.03
CA ARG A 100 12.40 -8.11 -4.96
C ARG A 100 13.36 -8.34 -3.79
N SER A 101 12.90 -8.07 -2.56
CA SER A 101 13.63 -8.45 -1.35
C SER A 101 13.88 -9.96 -1.27
N SER A 102 15.04 -10.34 -0.71
CA SER A 102 15.35 -11.74 -0.49
C SER A 102 14.36 -12.37 0.50
N ARG A 103 14.21 -13.70 0.46
CA ARG A 103 13.34 -14.42 1.42
C ARG A 103 13.80 -14.21 2.86
N ALA A 104 15.12 -14.20 3.08
CA ALA A 104 15.72 -13.97 4.39
C ALA A 104 15.42 -12.55 4.89
N ALA A 105 15.63 -11.51 4.07
CA ALA A 105 15.31 -10.14 4.42
C ALA A 105 13.81 -9.96 4.74
N SER A 106 12.93 -10.54 3.91
CA SER A 106 11.48 -10.47 4.12
C SER A 106 11.05 -11.16 5.43
N ALA A 107 11.66 -12.30 5.76
CA ALA A 107 11.38 -13.02 7.00
C ALA A 107 11.90 -12.25 8.23
N GLU A 108 13.10 -11.67 8.13
CA GLU A 108 13.68 -10.84 9.18
C GLU A 108 12.84 -9.58 9.45
N PHE A 109 12.40 -8.89 8.40
CA PHE A 109 11.53 -7.73 8.50
C PHE A 109 10.21 -8.08 9.22
N ALA A 110 9.58 -9.20 8.85
CA ALA A 110 8.39 -9.70 9.51
C ALA A 110 8.63 -10.06 10.99
N ARG A 111 9.77 -10.70 11.28
CA ARG A 111 10.18 -11.09 12.64
C ARG A 111 10.33 -9.86 13.54
N ARG A 112 10.95 -8.79 13.05
CA ARG A 112 11.12 -7.53 13.78
C ARG A 112 9.80 -6.85 14.12
N LEU A 113 8.90 -6.72 13.14
CA LEU A 113 7.55 -6.21 13.39
C LEU A 113 6.84 -7.01 14.49
N LYS A 114 6.92 -8.34 14.43
CA LYS A 114 6.32 -9.21 15.44
C LYS A 114 6.96 -9.04 16.83
N ALA A 115 8.29 -8.89 16.89
CA ALA A 115 9.01 -8.63 18.14
C ALA A 115 8.60 -7.30 18.79
N ARG A 116 8.16 -6.32 17.99
CA ARG A 116 7.63 -5.02 18.44
C ARG A 116 6.12 -5.07 18.74
N GLY A 117 5.50 -6.25 18.76
CA GLY A 117 4.06 -6.42 19.05
C GLY A 117 3.12 -6.13 17.88
N VAL A 118 3.65 -5.91 16.67
CA VAL A 118 2.83 -5.63 15.49
C VAL A 118 2.42 -6.93 14.80
N THR A 119 1.14 -7.06 14.47
CA THR A 119 0.66 -8.19 13.67
C THR A 119 1.12 -8.01 12.24
N ALA A 120 2.04 -8.85 11.77
CA ALA A 120 2.56 -8.82 10.41
C ALA A 120 2.27 -10.14 9.68
N VAL A 121 1.80 -10.05 8.43
CA VAL A 121 1.53 -11.18 7.55
C VAL A 121 2.37 -11.06 6.29
N LEU A 122 3.30 -12.01 6.10
CA LEU A 122 4.05 -12.12 4.86
C LEU A 122 3.23 -12.93 3.83
N ARG A 123 2.76 -12.26 2.77
CA ARG A 123 1.99 -12.93 1.72
C ARG A 123 2.89 -13.79 0.84
N ARG A 124 2.47 -15.02 0.57
CA ARG A 124 3.05 -15.86 -0.48
C ARG A 124 2.55 -15.35 -1.84
N SER A 125 3.45 -15.17 -2.80
CA SER A 125 3.08 -14.84 -4.18
C SER A 125 2.24 -15.99 -4.76
N ARG A 126 0.98 -15.73 -5.15
CA ARG A 126 0.14 -16.61 -5.96
C ARG A 126 -0.15 -15.88 -7.27
N GLY A 127 -0.21 -16.58 -8.42
CA GLY A 127 -0.58 -15.98 -9.72
C GLY A 127 0.56 -15.29 -10.49
N LEU A 128 1.82 -15.64 -10.23
CA LEU A 128 2.98 -15.11 -10.98
C LEU A 128 2.99 -15.55 -12.46
N ASP A 129 2.32 -16.66 -12.73
CA ASP A 129 2.18 -17.36 -14.00
C ASP A 129 1.22 -16.68 -14.99
N ILE A 130 0.35 -15.77 -14.53
CA ILE A 130 -0.71 -15.17 -15.38
C ILE A 130 -0.74 -13.63 -15.39
N ALA A 131 0.33 -12.96 -14.94
CA ALA A 131 0.43 -11.49 -14.90
C ALA A 131 -0.76 -10.76 -14.20
N ALA A 132 -1.46 -11.45 -13.29
CA ALA A 132 -2.65 -10.93 -12.60
C ALA A 132 -2.36 -10.45 -11.17
N ALA A 133 -1.09 -10.29 -10.81
CA ALA A 133 -0.73 -9.88 -9.46
C ALA A 133 -0.98 -8.37 -9.22
N CYS A 134 -1.07 -7.97 -7.95
CA CYS A 134 -1.24 -6.57 -7.58
C CYS A 134 -0.14 -5.70 -8.22
N GLY A 135 -0.56 -4.70 -9.00
CA GLY A 135 0.35 -3.81 -9.74
C GLY A 135 0.73 -4.27 -11.15
N GLN A 136 0.28 -5.46 -11.60
CA GLN A 136 0.54 -5.99 -12.95
C GLN A 136 -0.63 -5.80 -13.92
N LEU A 137 -1.80 -5.36 -13.43
CA LEU A 137 -2.95 -5.08 -14.29
C LEU A 137 -2.65 -3.89 -15.20
N ARG A 138 -2.19 -4.19 -16.43
CA ARG A 138 -2.02 -3.25 -17.52
C ARG A 138 -3.17 -3.45 -18.49
N VAL A 139 -3.91 -2.39 -18.76
CA VAL A 139 -4.83 -2.34 -19.90
C VAL A 139 -4.01 -1.84 -21.08
N GLU A 140 -3.90 -2.65 -22.14
CA GLU A 140 -3.49 -2.12 -23.44
C GLU A 140 -4.59 -1.14 -23.88
N LEU A 141 -4.30 0.15 -23.75
CA LEU A 141 -5.21 1.19 -24.20
C LEU A 141 -5.10 1.29 -25.72
N GLU A 142 -5.96 0.55 -26.42
CA GLU A 142 -6.34 0.92 -27.78
C GLU A 142 -6.73 2.41 -27.78
N PRO A 143 -6.26 3.23 -28.75
CA PRO A 143 -6.52 4.65 -28.76
C PRO A 143 -8.04 4.90 -28.66
N ARG A 144 -8.45 5.63 -27.62
CA ARG A 144 -9.85 5.96 -27.33
C ARG A 144 -10.53 6.46 -28.60
N ARG A 145 -11.46 5.67 -29.15
CA ARG A 145 -12.38 6.13 -30.19
C ARG A 145 -13.21 7.27 -29.57
N LYS A 146 -13.06 8.50 -30.09
CA LYS A 146 -13.84 9.64 -29.62
C LYS A 146 -15.31 9.36 -29.90
N VAL A 147 -16.09 9.03 -28.87
CA VAL A 147 -17.55 8.94 -28.97
C VAL A 147 -18.09 10.37 -28.87
N PRO A 148 -18.80 10.90 -29.89
CA PRO A 148 -19.39 12.23 -29.84
C PRO A 148 -20.43 12.35 -28.71
N ALA A 149 -20.46 13.50 -28.05
CA ALA A 149 -21.22 13.74 -26.82
C ALA A 149 -22.75 13.89 -26.97
N GLN A 150 -23.38 13.29 -28.00
CA GLN A 150 -24.81 13.49 -28.28
C GLN A 150 -25.72 12.27 -28.08
N GLU A 151 -25.23 11.14 -27.57
CA GLU A 151 -26.03 9.91 -27.48
C GLU A 151 -26.48 9.52 -26.05
N HIS A 152 -26.72 10.51 -25.18
CA HIS A 152 -27.34 10.28 -23.86
C HIS A 152 -28.69 11.00 -23.67
N ALA A 153 -29.18 11.70 -24.69
CA ALA A 153 -30.51 12.29 -24.68
C ALA A 153 -31.48 11.41 -25.48
N ARG A 154 -31.89 10.27 -24.89
CA ARG A 154 -33.15 9.54 -25.10
C ARG A 154 -33.03 8.13 -24.51
N VAL A 155 -33.36 8.00 -23.24
CA VAL A 155 -33.98 6.79 -22.70
C VAL A 155 -35.19 7.31 -21.93
N GLU A 156 -36.38 7.09 -22.48
CA GLU A 156 -37.66 7.22 -21.77
C GLU A 156 -37.77 6.16 -20.68
#